data_AF-A0A397VKA2-F1
#
_entry.id   AF-A0A397VKA2-F1
#
_cell.length_a   1.000
_cell.length_b   1.000
_cell.length_c   1.000
_cell.angle_alpha   90.00
_cell.angle_beta   90.00
_cell.angle_gamma   90.00
#
_symmetry.space_group_name_H-M   'P 1'
#
loop_
_entity.id
_entity.type
_entity.pdbx_description
1 polymer ?
#
loop_
_entity_poly.entity_id
_entity_poly.type
_entity_poly.pdbx_seq_one_letter_code
_entity_poly.pdbx_strand_id
1 'polypeptide(L)'
;MSRAQRKECLRKRSIDLGEDPDIFVTITEKDRLDSIAFRYKMEMDARMCGFAKESEENPGENMEMTVRERLIVEEIIRCDLEKKGITSSWLDTDEEWQKNISILQENGILW
;
A
#
# COMPACT_ATOMS: atom_id res chain seq x y z
N MET A 1 -12.52 -11.49 2.31
CA MET A 1 -11.63 -11.70 3.48
C MET A 1 -12.10 -10.81 4.63
N SER A 2 -12.22 -11.34 5.85
CA SER A 2 -12.65 -10.56 7.02
C SER A 2 -11.54 -9.62 7.53
N ARG A 3 -11.91 -8.55 8.25
CA ARG A 3 -10.95 -7.62 8.86
C ARG A 3 -9.94 -8.31 9.78
N ALA A 4 -10.36 -9.33 10.51
CA ALA A 4 -9.46 -10.12 11.36
C ALA A 4 -8.40 -10.86 10.54
N GLN A 5 -8.79 -11.50 9.44
CA GLN A 5 -7.87 -12.18 8.53
C GLN A 5 -6.89 -11.20 7.89
N ARG A 6 -7.34 -10.01 7.46
CA ARG A 6 -6.45 -8.99 6.90
C ARG A 6 -5.36 -8.55 7.88
N LYS A 7 -5.76 -8.27 9.13
CA LYS A 7 -4.80 -7.93 10.20
C LYS A 7 -3.80 -9.05 10.48
N GLU A 8 -4.24 -10.30 10.44
CA GLU A 8 -3.33 -11.44 10.62
C GLU A 8 -2.32 -11.54 9.47
N CYS A 9 -2.74 -11.30 8.23
CA CYS A 9 -1.82 -11.23 7.08
C CYS A 9 -0.79 -10.12 7.23
N LEU A 10 -1.21 -8.93 7.69
CA LEU A 10 -0.28 -7.81 7.96
C LEU A 10 0.73 -8.16 9.06
N ARG A 11 0.30 -8.84 10.13
CA ARG A 11 1.22 -9.34 11.17
C ARG A 11 2.23 -10.33 10.60
N LYS A 12 1.81 -11.27 9.76
CA LYS A 12 2.75 -12.21 9.10
C LYS A 12 3.78 -11.46 8.25
N ARG A 13 3.34 -10.50 7.44
CA ARG A 13 4.25 -9.68 6.63
C ARG A 13 5.24 -8.86 7.45
N SER A 14 4.83 -8.32 8.59
CA SER A 14 5.76 -7.62 9.48
C SER A 14 6.88 -8.54 9.97
N ILE A 15 6.57 -9.80 10.30
CA ILE A 15 7.56 -10.80 10.71
C ILE A 15 8.53 -11.09 9.55
N ASP A 16 8.01 -11.26 8.33
CA ASP A 16 8.83 -11.48 7.13
C ASP A 16 9.78 -10.31 6.85
N LEU A 17 9.38 -9.09 7.22
CA LEU A 17 10.17 -7.86 7.09
C LEU A 17 11.09 -7.59 8.30
N GLY A 18 11.02 -8.42 9.35
CA GLY A 18 11.77 -8.20 10.60
C GLY A 18 11.28 -7.01 11.43
N GLU A 19 10.06 -6.54 11.18
CA GLU A 19 9.41 -5.45 11.93
C GLU A 19 8.56 -6.00 13.09
N ASP A 20 8.30 -5.15 14.10
CA ASP A 20 7.43 -5.50 15.22
C ASP A 20 5.97 -5.60 14.77
N PRO A 21 5.29 -6.76 14.92
CA PRO A 21 3.94 -6.95 14.41
C PRO A 21 2.86 -6.11 15.07
N ASP A 22 3.04 -5.78 16.36
CA ASP A 22 2.08 -4.95 17.07
C ASP A 22 2.19 -3.49 16.63
N ILE A 23 3.41 -2.98 16.44
CA ILE A 23 3.65 -1.64 15.90
C ILE A 23 3.21 -1.57 14.44
N PHE A 24 3.54 -2.59 13.64
CA PHE A 24 3.23 -2.63 12.21
C PHE A 24 1.74 -2.45 11.94
N VAL A 25 0.89 -3.24 12.59
CA VAL A 25 -0.56 -3.25 12.36
C VAL A 25 -1.32 -2.14 13.09
N THR A 26 -0.64 -1.39 13.95
CA THR A 26 -1.25 -0.28 14.66
C THR A 26 -1.40 0.91 13.70
N ILE A 27 -2.65 1.18 13.32
CA ILE A 27 -3.02 2.37 12.56
C ILE A 27 -3.00 3.57 13.50
N THR A 28 -2.10 4.50 13.23
CA THR A 28 -1.98 5.76 13.96
C THR A 28 -2.84 6.85 13.32
N GLU A 29 -3.01 7.97 14.02
CA GLU A 29 -3.66 9.15 13.44
C GLU A 29 -2.84 9.75 12.30
N LYS A 30 -1.51 9.66 12.38
CA LYS A 30 -0.62 10.05 11.28
C LYS A 30 -0.91 9.23 10.03
N ASP A 31 -1.01 7.90 10.15
CA ASP A 31 -1.32 7.03 9.00
C ASP A 31 -2.66 7.43 8.33
N ARG A 32 -3.66 7.88 9.11
CA ARG A 32 -4.94 8.38 8.58
C ARG A 32 -4.80 9.72 7.86
N LEU A 33 -4.05 10.66 8.42
CA LEU A 33 -3.78 11.93 7.74
C LEU A 33 -3.00 11.72 6.44
N ASP A 34 -2.00 10.84 6.49
CA ASP A 34 -1.17 10.49 5.33
C ASP A 34 -1.97 9.72 4.27
N SER A 35 -3.03 8.99 4.65
CA SER A 35 -3.92 8.29 3.71
C SER A 35 -4.61 9.23 2.71
N ILE A 36 -4.73 10.52 3.03
CA ILE A 36 -5.30 11.54 2.12
C ILE A 36 -4.35 11.79 0.94
N ALA A 37 -3.05 11.84 1.20
CA ALA A 37 -2.01 12.06 0.18
C ALA A 37 -1.55 10.78 -0.52
N PHE A 38 -2.03 9.62 -0.06
CA PHE A 38 -1.57 8.32 -0.50
C PHE A 38 -1.67 8.07 -2.00
N ARG A 39 -2.77 8.47 -2.65
CA ARG A 39 -2.94 8.25 -4.09
C ARG A 39 -1.82 8.92 -4.89
N TYR A 40 -1.50 10.14 -4.50
CA TYR A 40 -0.41 10.89 -5.12
C TYR A 40 0.93 10.19 -4.90
N LYS A 41 1.23 9.75 -3.68
CA LYS A 41 2.48 9.02 -3.39
C LYS A 41 2.58 7.69 -4.17
N MET A 42 1.48 6.93 -4.26
CA MET A 42 1.37 5.71 -5.06
C MET A 42 1.63 5.95 -6.54
N GLU A 43 1.05 7.00 -7.09
CA GLU A 43 1.26 7.40 -8.48
C GLU A 43 2.71 7.83 -8.73
N MET A 44 3.30 8.58 -7.80
CA MET A 44 4.71 8.98 -7.85
C MET A 44 5.63 7.77 -7.82
N ASP A 45 5.42 6.82 -6.91
CA ASP A 45 6.19 5.57 -6.85
C ASP A 45 6.07 4.74 -8.13
N ALA A 46 4.88 4.66 -8.72
CA ALA A 46 4.69 3.98 -10.01
C ALA A 46 5.43 4.69 -11.14
N ARG A 47 5.47 6.03 -11.16
CA ARG A 47 6.27 6.81 -12.12
C ARG A 47 7.77 6.61 -11.91
N MET A 48 8.22 6.57 -10.65
CA MET A 48 9.62 6.33 -10.32
C MET A 48 10.10 4.97 -10.80
N CYS A 49 9.24 3.94 -10.79
CA CYS A 49 9.56 2.65 -11.42
C CYS A 49 9.85 2.80 -12.92
N GLY A 50 9.08 3.62 -13.63
CA GLY A 50 9.28 3.90 -15.06
C GLY A 50 10.63 4.58 -15.31
N PHE A 51 10.94 5.63 -14.54
CA PHE A 51 12.22 6.35 -14.65
C PHE A 51 13.43 5.47 -14.30
N ALA A 52 13.33 4.67 -13.24
CA ALA A 52 14.38 3.75 -12.85
C ALA A 52 14.65 2.71 -13.94
N LYS A 53 13.59 2.18 -14.58
CA LYS A 53 13.72 1.27 -15.71
C LYS A 53 14.40 1.91 -16.92
N GLU A 54 14.11 3.17 -17.23
CA GLU A 54 14.77 3.91 -18.31
C GLU A 54 16.24 4.21 -18.00
N SER A 55 16.57 4.40 -16.73
CA SER A 55 17.90 4.77 -16.25
C SER A 55 18.76 3.57 -15.81
N GLU A 56 18.25 2.35 -15.96
CA GLU A 56 18.86 1.10 -15.44
C GLU A 56 19.15 1.15 -13.92
N GLU A 57 18.39 1.95 -13.19
CA GLU A 57 18.47 2.09 -11.74
C GLU A 57 17.55 1.11 -11.02
N ASN A 58 17.82 0.88 -9.74
CA ASN A 58 16.95 0.08 -8.90
C ASN A 58 15.66 0.87 -8.58
N PRO A 59 14.47 0.39 -8.98
CA PRO A 59 13.23 1.09 -8.70
C PRO A 59 13.01 1.29 -7.19
N GLY A 60 13.50 0.38 -6.34
CA GLY A 60 13.29 0.45 -4.89
C GLY A 60 13.99 1.59 -4.16
N GLU A 61 15.00 2.23 -4.77
CA GLU A 61 15.86 3.19 -4.07
C GLU A 61 15.22 4.58 -3.90
N ASN A 62 14.27 4.94 -4.76
CA ASN A 62 13.67 6.27 -4.79
C ASN A 62 12.16 6.27 -4.49
N MET A 63 11.72 5.30 -3.69
CA MET A 63 10.32 5.18 -3.29
C MET A 63 9.96 6.17 -2.20
N GLU A 64 8.87 6.91 -2.40
CA GLU A 64 8.33 7.86 -1.44
C GLU A 64 7.63 7.16 -0.27
N MET A 65 7.13 5.94 -0.48
CA MET A 65 6.51 5.14 0.55
C MET A 65 7.25 3.86 0.88
N THR A 66 7.31 3.59 2.18
CA THR A 66 7.70 2.31 2.74
C THR A 66 6.68 1.21 2.43
N VAL A 67 7.11 -0.05 2.54
CA VAL A 67 6.21 -1.21 2.41
C VAL A 67 5.09 -1.13 3.44
N ARG A 68 5.38 -0.77 4.71
CA ARG A 68 4.36 -0.61 5.75
C ARG A 68 3.30 0.41 5.37
N GLU A 69 3.70 1.60 4.90
CA GLU A 69 2.75 2.66 4.54
C GLU A 69 1.79 2.21 3.44
N ARG A 70 2.28 1.50 2.41
CA ARG A 70 1.44 0.93 1.36
C ARG A 70 0.37 0.00 1.91
N LEU A 71 0.78 -0.92 2.79
CA LEU A 71 -0.11 -1.93 3.36
C LEU A 71 -1.12 -1.34 4.34
N ILE A 72 -0.69 -0.37 5.15
CA ILE A 72 -1.54 0.25 6.16
C ILE A 72 -2.57 1.17 5.53
N VAL A 73 -2.21 1.95 4.51
CA VAL A 73 -3.19 2.80 3.85
C VAL A 73 -4.24 1.98 3.10
N GLU A 74 -3.88 0.87 2.47
CA GLU A 74 -4.87 -0.04 1.86
C GLU A 74 -5.88 -0.52 2.93
N GLU A 75 -5.42 -0.88 4.13
CA GLU A 75 -6.30 -1.28 5.24
C GLU A 75 -7.17 -0.12 5.75
N ILE A 76 -6.67 1.11 5.78
CA ILE A 76 -7.44 2.31 6.14
C ILE A 76 -8.59 2.51 5.14
N ILE A 77 -8.29 2.51 3.84
CA ILE A 77 -9.27 2.69 2.77
C ILE A 77 -10.35 1.61 2.87
N ARG A 78 -9.96 0.34 3.04
CA ARG A 78 -10.92 -0.77 3.22
C ARG A 78 -11.80 -0.56 4.45
N CYS A 79 -11.23 -0.20 5.59
CA CYS A 79 -12.00 0.08 6.80
C CYS A 79 -13.01 1.21 6.60
N ASP A 80 -12.64 2.27 5.88
CA ASP A 80 -13.51 3.42 5.66
C ASP A 80 -14.63 3.14 4.66
N LEU A 81 -14.38 2.31 3.63
CA LEU A 81 -15.42 1.81 2.74
C LEU A 81 -16.41 0.89 3.50
N GLU A 82 -15.89 -0.02 4.33
CA GLU A 82 -16.70 -0.90 5.17
C GLU A 82 -17.63 -0.12 6.10
N LYS A 83 -17.13 0.95 6.76
CA LYS A 83 -17.96 1.83 7.61
C LYS A 83 -19.08 2.53 6.83
N LYS A 84 -18.85 2.84 5.55
CA LYS A 84 -19.83 3.48 4.67
C LYS A 84 -20.84 2.47 4.09
N GLY A 85 -20.74 1.18 4.45
CA GLY A 85 -21.58 0.12 3.88
C GLY A 85 -21.26 -0.15 2.40
N ILE A 86 -20.14 0.36 1.89
CA ILE A 86 -19.69 0.15 0.53
C ILE A 86 -18.84 -1.12 0.56
N THR A 87 -19.32 -2.18 -0.11
CA THR A 87 -18.47 -3.34 -0.42
C THR A 87 -17.24 -2.84 -1.16
N SER A 88 -16.06 -3.37 -0.83
CA SER A 88 -14.71 -2.91 -1.23
C SER A 88 -14.43 -2.77 -2.73
N SER A 89 -15.44 -2.84 -3.60
CA SER A 89 -15.35 -2.81 -5.05
C SER A 89 -14.56 -1.63 -5.58
N TRP A 90 -14.52 -0.48 -4.88
CA TRP A 90 -13.79 0.69 -5.40
C TRP A 90 -12.29 0.42 -5.60
N LEU A 91 -11.62 -0.26 -4.66
CA LEU A 91 -10.21 -0.64 -4.81
C LEU A 91 -10.01 -1.61 -5.99
N ASP A 92 -11.01 -2.41 -6.31
CA ASP A 92 -10.96 -3.43 -7.35
C ASP A 92 -11.41 -2.89 -8.72
N THR A 93 -12.07 -1.73 -8.77
CA THR A 93 -12.64 -1.15 -10.00
C THR A 93 -11.94 0.12 -10.50
N ASP A 94 -11.12 0.77 -9.68
CA ASP A 94 -10.40 1.98 -10.09
C ASP A 94 -9.21 1.60 -11.00
N GLU A 95 -9.31 1.91 -12.29
CA GLU A 95 -8.33 1.48 -13.30
C GLU A 95 -6.94 2.10 -13.08
N GLU A 96 -6.88 3.36 -12.67
CA GLU A 96 -5.63 4.07 -12.42
C GLU A 96 -4.91 3.48 -11.19
N TRP A 97 -5.68 3.21 -10.13
CA TRP A 97 -5.21 2.49 -8.97
C TRP A 97 -4.65 1.11 -9.34
N GLN A 98 -5.42 0.30 -10.08
CA GLN A 98 -5.00 -1.05 -10.50
C GLN A 98 -3.75 -1.02 -11.38
N LYS A 99 -3.64 -0.03 -12.28
CA LYS A 99 -2.45 0.18 -13.09
C LYS A 99 -1.22 0.49 -12.22
N ASN A 100 -1.33 1.40 -11.27
CA ASN A 100 -0.22 1.76 -10.38
C ASN A 100 0.19 0.57 -9.51
N ILE A 101 -0.77 -0.19 -8.98
CA ILE A 101 -0.51 -1.43 -8.25
C ILE A 101 0.24 -2.45 -9.12
N SER A 102 -0.20 -2.64 -10.37
CA SER A 102 0.43 -3.59 -11.30
C SER A 102 1.88 -3.23 -11.58
N ILE A 103 2.18 -1.95 -11.82
CA ILE A 103 3.54 -1.45 -12.03
C ILE A 103 4.43 -1.77 -10.82
N LEU A 104 3.94 -1.53 -9.61
CA LEU A 104 4.72 -1.76 -8.40
C LEU A 104 4.96 -3.25 -8.15
N GLN A 105 3.99 -4.11 -8.46
CA GLN A 105 4.12 -5.57 -8.38
C GLN A 105 5.13 -6.12 -9.39
N GLU A 106 5.06 -5.68 -10.64
CA GLU A 106 6.00 -6.08 -11.70
C GLU A 106 7.45 -5.74 -11.36
N ASN A 107 7.66 -4.67 -10.59
CA ASN A 107 8.98 -4.21 -10.16
C ASN A 107 9.38 -4.74 -8.76
N GLY A 108 8.59 -5.65 -8.15
CA GLY A 108 8.88 -6.21 -6.83
C GLY A 108 8.84 -5.20 -5.68
N ILE A 109 8.24 -4.03 -5.90
CA ILE A 109 8.09 -2.96 -4.90
C ILE A 109 6.91 -3.25 -3.98
N LEU A 110 5.88 -3.91 -4.53
CA LEU A 110 4.65 -4.23 -3.82
C LEU A 110 4.37 -5.74 -3.91
N TRP A 111 4.36 -6.40 -2.74
CA TRP A 111 4.08 -7.83 -2.49
C TRP A 111 5.03 -8.88 -3.07
#